data_AF-A0A8J6B0Z0-F1
#
_entry.id   AF-A0A8J6B0Z0-F1
#
_cell.length_a   1.000
_cell.length_b   1.000
_cell.length_c   1.000
_cell.angle_alpha   90.00
_cell.angle_beta   90.00
_cell.angle_gamma   90.00
#
_symmetry.space_group_name_H-M   'P 1'
#
loop_
_entity.id
_entity.type
_entity.pdbx_description
1 polymer ?
#
loop_
_entity_poly.entity_id
_entity_poly.type
_entity_poly.pdbx_seq_one_letter_code
_entity_poly.pdbx_strand_id
1 'polypeptide(L)'
;MNARPEPFSDALLASYRFRSVFKRYKFHILFAVAIALLFSVAAIVVIKQMGCTDPDPTFPRGMTYSEYQSHIVSYASIPAYNKTATPKVAFSVLGCKALMLKRYPYFTKPWATSSPGPVYMNTDLDTPELRTLVERDGLGIVTMSGEPSPHRRFYFMTLDLYEREPDADWYVMVDDDCVLFIDNLMNLLSDLDPHQPMYIGGASENTIAVGRHGWMAFGGGGAVLSKAAMQRLSQLGPMDCMLDHLDVFGGDEKLSMCVFDARVPFTPVAGFHQMDIKGDASGFIEGVVSQSIPISMHHFGALDQMYPHMSNSEAAVVLETSSMGSNLFRRAVGHLPLLINGSEVNVTISVVNGFRVKLWPQFDYLSKFARVEHTWSSWYRASVGSGAMESMSLRPAEPKGSYQSYTWTKEGVYEADGDLFGITGVSVREGQCGGWSVCDGVVTRSVLSIMVDWDSVTV
;
A
#
# COMPACT_ATOMS: atom_id res chain seq x y z
N MET A 1 -48.81 -57.41 -67.43
CA MET A 1 -47.90 -57.55 -66.28
C MET A 1 -46.93 -56.39 -66.33
N ASN A 2 -47.03 -55.50 -65.33
CA ASN A 2 -46.17 -54.33 -65.17
C ASN A 2 -44.80 -54.77 -64.64
N ALA A 3 -43.71 -54.39 -65.31
CA ALA A 3 -42.36 -54.45 -64.74
C ALA A 3 -41.83 -53.01 -64.63
N ARG A 4 -41.57 -52.57 -63.39
CA ARG A 4 -40.92 -51.29 -63.08
C ARG A 4 -39.42 -51.37 -63.38
N PRO A 5 -38.76 -50.30 -63.85
CA PRO A 5 -37.31 -50.23 -63.88
C PRO A 5 -36.74 -49.98 -62.47
N GLU A 6 -35.66 -50.66 -62.12
CA GLU A 6 -34.88 -50.45 -60.90
C GLU A 6 -34.17 -49.08 -60.88
N PRO A 7 -33.90 -48.51 -59.68
CA PRO A 7 -33.22 -47.24 -59.55
C PRO A 7 -31.71 -47.40 -59.83
N PHE A 8 -31.20 -46.71 -60.85
CA PHE A 8 -29.77 -46.46 -60.99
C PHE A 8 -29.26 -45.75 -59.73
N SER A 9 -28.29 -46.35 -59.04
CA SER A 9 -27.82 -45.89 -57.73
C SER A 9 -27.25 -44.46 -57.74
N ASP A 10 -27.82 -43.57 -56.94
CA ASP A 10 -27.41 -42.16 -56.77
C ASP A 10 -25.91 -41.96 -56.44
N ALA A 11 -25.26 -42.98 -55.87
CA ALA A 11 -23.84 -42.96 -55.51
C ALA A 11 -22.89 -42.78 -56.72
N LEU A 12 -23.24 -43.37 -57.88
CA LEU A 12 -22.41 -43.29 -59.08
C LEU A 12 -22.47 -41.90 -59.72
N LEU A 13 -23.66 -41.29 -59.74
CA LEU A 13 -23.90 -39.91 -60.19
C LEU A 13 -23.20 -38.88 -59.28
N ALA A 14 -23.21 -39.10 -57.96
CA ALA A 14 -22.48 -38.27 -57.01
C ALA A 14 -20.96 -38.31 -57.25
N SER A 15 -20.38 -39.49 -57.49
CA SER A 15 -18.96 -39.65 -57.77
C SER A 15 -18.51 -38.94 -59.06
N TYR A 16 -19.35 -38.97 -60.10
CA TYR A 16 -19.06 -38.35 -61.39
C TYR A 16 -19.18 -36.82 -61.33
N ARG A 17 -20.19 -36.31 -60.63
CA ARG A 17 -20.34 -34.87 -60.35
C ARG A 17 -19.20 -34.34 -59.49
N PHE A 18 -18.77 -35.08 -58.48
CA PHE A 18 -17.64 -34.68 -57.63
C PHE A 18 -16.34 -34.59 -58.43
N ARG A 19 -16.06 -35.56 -59.31
CA ARG A 19 -14.87 -35.52 -60.18
C ARG A 19 -14.89 -34.38 -61.20
N SER A 20 -16.06 -34.01 -61.74
CA SER A 20 -16.17 -32.90 -62.70
C SER A 20 -16.04 -31.53 -62.03
N VAL A 21 -16.64 -31.36 -60.85
CA VAL A 21 -16.50 -30.15 -60.00
C VAL A 21 -15.06 -30.01 -59.54
N PHE A 22 -14.44 -31.08 -59.05
CA PHE A 22 -13.05 -31.04 -58.61
C PHE A 22 -12.10 -30.69 -59.76
N LYS A 23 -12.33 -31.18 -60.99
CA LYS A 23 -11.56 -30.75 -62.18
C LYS A 23 -11.76 -29.27 -62.49
N ARG A 24 -12.99 -28.75 -62.39
CA ARG A 24 -13.33 -27.36 -62.73
C ARG A 24 -12.78 -26.35 -61.72
N TYR A 25 -12.69 -26.74 -60.45
CA TYR A 25 -12.23 -25.85 -59.36
C TYR A 25 -10.86 -26.25 -58.76
N LYS A 26 -10.17 -27.25 -59.33
CA LYS A 26 -8.86 -27.74 -58.84
C LYS A 26 -7.89 -26.59 -58.58
N PHE A 27 -7.82 -25.63 -59.50
CA PHE A 27 -6.94 -24.48 -59.38
C PHE A 27 -7.33 -23.58 -58.20
N HIS A 28 -8.62 -23.26 -58.05
CA HIS A 28 -9.12 -22.43 -56.95
C HIS A 28 -8.95 -23.10 -55.58
N ILE A 29 -9.16 -24.42 -55.50
CA ILE A 29 -8.97 -25.20 -54.27
C ILE A 29 -7.49 -25.24 -53.90
N LEU A 30 -6.60 -25.54 -54.85
CA LEU A 30 -5.15 -25.54 -54.60
C LEU A 30 -4.63 -24.14 -54.23
N PHE A 31 -5.16 -23.09 -54.86
CA PHE A 31 -4.82 -21.71 -54.53
C PHE A 31 -5.28 -21.31 -53.12
N ALA A 32 -6.51 -21.69 -52.72
CA ALA A 32 -7.00 -21.45 -51.36
C ALA A 32 -6.18 -22.21 -50.30
N VAL A 33 -5.81 -23.46 -50.57
CA VAL A 33 -4.94 -24.24 -49.68
C VAL A 33 -3.53 -23.64 -49.60
N ALA A 34 -2.96 -23.17 -50.71
CA ALA A 34 -1.66 -22.51 -50.72
C ALA A 34 -1.68 -21.21 -49.91
N ILE A 35 -2.74 -20.41 -50.03
CA ILE A 35 -2.94 -19.20 -49.22
C ILE A 35 -3.07 -19.55 -47.74
N ALA A 36 -3.89 -20.55 -47.38
CA ALA A 36 -4.05 -20.98 -46.00
C ALA A 36 -2.73 -21.48 -45.38
N LEU A 37 -1.92 -22.22 -46.15
CA LEU A 37 -0.59 -22.66 -45.72
C LEU A 37 0.38 -21.49 -45.57
N LEU A 38 0.35 -20.51 -46.48
CA LEU A 38 1.17 -19.30 -46.38
C LEU A 38 0.81 -18.48 -45.13
N PHE A 39 -0.47 -18.30 -44.83
CA PHE A 39 -0.92 -17.64 -43.60
C PHE A 39 -0.52 -18.42 -42.34
N SER A 40 -0.62 -19.76 -42.39
CA SER A 40 -0.21 -20.61 -41.27
C SER A 40 1.29 -20.55 -41.00
N VAL A 41 2.11 -20.58 -42.06
CA VAL A 41 3.57 -20.44 -41.95
C VAL A 41 3.96 -19.04 -41.50
N ALA A 42 3.32 -17.99 -42.04
CA ALA A 42 3.54 -16.62 -41.60
C ALA A 42 3.18 -16.44 -40.12
N ALA A 43 2.06 -17.00 -39.66
CA ALA A 43 1.67 -16.99 -38.25
C ALA A 43 2.70 -17.72 -37.36
N ILE A 44 3.19 -18.89 -37.79
CA ILE A 44 4.24 -19.63 -37.06
C ILE A 44 5.57 -18.86 -37.03
N VAL A 45 5.94 -18.17 -38.12
CA VAL A 45 7.13 -17.32 -38.19
C VAL A 45 6.99 -16.10 -37.29
N VAL A 46 5.82 -15.46 -37.26
CA VAL A 46 5.50 -14.35 -36.33
C VAL A 46 5.57 -14.83 -34.88
N ILE A 47 4.98 -15.98 -34.55
CA ILE A 47 5.04 -16.57 -33.20
C ILE A 47 6.48 -16.92 -32.80
N LYS A 48 7.33 -17.35 -33.74
CA LYS A 48 8.76 -17.62 -33.48
C LYS A 48 9.63 -16.36 -33.43
N GLN A 49 9.29 -15.31 -34.18
CA GLN A 49 9.99 -14.01 -34.17
C GLN A 49 9.58 -13.15 -32.98
N MET A 50 8.36 -13.32 -32.47
CA MET A 50 7.93 -12.91 -31.12
C MET A 50 8.55 -13.83 -30.07
N GLY A 51 9.87 -14.04 -30.15
CA GLY A 51 10.63 -14.81 -29.18
C GLY A 51 10.52 -14.18 -27.80
N CYS A 52 9.42 -14.46 -27.10
CA CYS A 52 9.31 -14.39 -25.65
C CYS A 52 10.24 -15.48 -25.11
N THR A 53 11.53 -15.17 -25.01
CA THR A 53 12.35 -15.71 -23.94
C THR A 53 11.57 -15.46 -22.65
N ASP A 54 11.21 -16.53 -21.92
CA ASP A 54 10.55 -16.41 -20.61
C ASP A 54 11.35 -15.42 -19.77
N PRO A 55 10.80 -14.23 -19.40
CA PRO A 55 11.63 -13.14 -18.88
C PRO A 55 12.19 -13.41 -17.49
N ASP A 56 11.73 -14.48 -16.83
CA ASP A 56 12.15 -14.83 -15.48
C ASP A 56 11.85 -16.30 -15.16
N PRO A 57 12.85 -17.16 -14.88
CA PRO A 57 12.60 -18.54 -14.48
C PRO A 57 11.87 -18.67 -13.13
N THR A 58 11.76 -17.60 -12.33
CA THR A 58 11.00 -17.59 -11.07
C THR A 58 9.48 -17.51 -11.27
N PHE A 59 9.00 -17.03 -12.42
CA PHE A 59 7.57 -16.93 -12.75
C PHE A 59 7.24 -17.59 -14.10
N PRO A 60 7.29 -18.94 -14.19
CA PRO A 60 7.02 -19.67 -15.43
C PRO A 60 5.61 -19.45 -15.98
N ARG A 61 5.48 -19.55 -17.31
CA ARG A 61 4.19 -19.61 -18.00
C ARG A 61 3.32 -20.75 -17.45
N GLY A 62 2.08 -20.41 -17.05
CA GLY A 62 1.11 -21.36 -16.50
C GLY A 62 1.03 -21.37 -14.97
N MET A 63 1.84 -20.56 -14.27
CA MET A 63 1.69 -20.34 -12.84
C MET A 63 0.26 -19.86 -12.50
N THR A 64 -0.32 -20.42 -11.45
CA THR A 64 -1.58 -19.98 -10.86
C THR A 64 -1.37 -18.81 -9.90
N TYR A 65 -2.42 -18.02 -9.64
CA TYR A 65 -2.31 -16.92 -8.68
C TYR A 65 -1.93 -17.39 -7.26
N SER A 66 -2.40 -18.58 -6.85
CA SER A 66 -1.99 -19.19 -5.57
C SER A 66 -0.50 -19.53 -5.52
N GLU A 67 0.08 -20.00 -6.62
CA GLU A 67 1.52 -20.25 -6.70
C GLU A 67 2.29 -18.92 -6.67
N TYR A 68 1.81 -17.89 -7.35
CA TYR A 68 2.41 -16.55 -7.26
C TYR A 68 2.46 -16.01 -5.83
N GLN A 69 1.36 -16.18 -5.08
CA GLN A 69 1.32 -15.80 -3.66
C GLN A 69 2.29 -16.58 -2.77
N SER A 70 2.83 -17.70 -3.24
CA SER A 70 3.92 -18.41 -2.54
C SER A 70 5.33 -17.89 -2.90
N HIS A 71 5.46 -17.06 -3.94
CA HIS A 71 6.72 -16.45 -4.40
C HIS A 71 6.90 -15.02 -3.91
N ILE A 72 6.49 -14.76 -2.66
CA ILE A 72 6.71 -13.47 -2.00
C ILE A 72 8.22 -13.25 -1.82
N VAL A 73 8.72 -12.12 -2.31
CA VAL A 73 10.13 -11.75 -2.15
C VAL A 73 10.30 -11.03 -0.82
N SER A 74 11.11 -11.59 0.06
CA SER A 74 11.44 -10.92 1.32
C SER A 74 12.31 -9.71 1.04
N TYR A 75 11.91 -8.54 1.56
CA TYR A 75 12.73 -7.32 1.49
C TYR A 75 14.17 -7.55 1.98
N ALA A 76 14.35 -8.34 3.04
CA ALA A 76 15.67 -8.66 3.60
C ALA A 76 16.56 -9.52 2.68
N SER A 77 15.99 -10.12 1.63
CA SER A 77 16.73 -10.90 0.63
C SER A 77 17.17 -10.09 -0.59
N ILE A 78 16.72 -8.84 -0.72
CA ILE A 78 17.07 -7.97 -1.84
C ILE A 78 18.46 -7.38 -1.59
N PRO A 79 19.43 -7.56 -2.52
CA PRO A 79 20.75 -6.96 -2.37
C PRO A 79 20.66 -5.44 -2.32
N ALA A 80 21.42 -4.82 -1.40
CA ALA A 80 21.51 -3.38 -1.33
C ALA A 80 22.03 -2.81 -2.65
N TYR A 81 21.28 -1.88 -3.23
CA TYR A 81 21.65 -1.22 -4.47
C TYR A 81 22.63 -0.08 -4.17
N ASN A 82 23.86 -0.19 -4.69
CA ASN A 82 24.90 0.79 -4.42
C ASN A 82 24.66 2.05 -5.28
N LYS A 83 24.09 3.09 -4.67
CA LYS A 83 23.53 4.24 -5.41
C LYS A 83 24.45 5.46 -5.40
N THR A 84 24.44 6.20 -6.50
CA THR A 84 25.15 7.48 -6.68
C THR A 84 24.23 8.69 -6.86
N ALA A 85 22.91 8.49 -7.00
CA ALA A 85 21.92 9.56 -7.24
C ALA A 85 20.58 9.32 -6.51
N THR A 86 19.88 10.39 -6.16
CA THR A 86 18.54 10.35 -5.53
C THR A 86 17.52 9.70 -6.47
N PRO A 87 16.65 8.77 -5.98
CA PRO A 87 15.60 8.18 -6.81
C PRO A 87 14.65 9.23 -7.40
N LYS A 88 14.28 9.07 -8.68
CA LYS A 88 13.19 9.83 -9.30
C LYS A 88 11.85 9.14 -9.02
N VAL A 89 10.90 9.84 -8.41
CA VAL A 89 9.62 9.24 -8.00
C VAL A 89 8.47 10.04 -8.60
N ALA A 90 7.41 9.35 -9.01
CA ALA A 90 6.15 9.96 -9.44
C ALA A 90 4.99 9.38 -8.62
N PHE A 91 4.00 10.22 -8.32
CA PHE A 91 2.89 9.87 -7.44
C PHE A 91 1.54 10.07 -8.13
N SER A 92 0.61 9.17 -7.85
CA SER A 92 -0.78 9.29 -8.29
C SER A 92 -1.71 9.03 -7.10
N VAL A 93 -2.64 9.96 -6.85
CA VAL A 93 -3.59 9.92 -5.73
C VAL A 93 -4.98 9.66 -6.27
N LEU A 94 -5.57 8.53 -5.91
CA LEU A 94 -6.93 8.18 -6.30
C LEU A 94 -7.93 8.84 -5.36
N GLY A 95 -8.87 9.58 -5.91
CA GLY A 95 -10.04 9.99 -5.15
C GLY A 95 -11.31 10.02 -5.97
N CYS A 96 -12.43 10.21 -5.27
CA CYS A 96 -13.74 10.23 -5.90
C CYS A 96 -14.43 11.58 -5.72
N LYS A 97 -15.34 11.92 -6.64
CA LYS A 97 -16.07 13.19 -6.63
C LYS A 97 -16.79 13.51 -5.32
N ALA A 98 -17.24 12.49 -4.62
CA ALA A 98 -17.99 12.65 -3.37
C ALA A 98 -17.10 13.08 -2.20
N LEU A 99 -15.81 12.75 -2.24
CA LEU A 99 -14.90 12.89 -1.09
C LEU A 99 -13.67 13.74 -1.39
N MET A 100 -13.31 13.94 -2.66
CA MET A 100 -12.05 14.59 -3.06
C MET A 100 -11.87 15.96 -2.38
N LEU A 101 -12.85 16.87 -2.43
CA LEU A 101 -12.72 18.17 -1.75
C LEU A 101 -12.63 18.06 -0.23
N LYS A 102 -13.34 17.10 0.38
CA LYS A 102 -13.31 16.86 1.82
C LYS A 102 -11.96 16.26 2.26
N ARG A 103 -11.39 15.39 1.44
CA ARG A 103 -10.17 14.63 1.73
C ARG A 103 -8.90 15.28 1.22
N TYR A 104 -9.02 16.27 0.35
CA TYR A 104 -7.92 17.08 -0.17
C TYR A 104 -6.90 17.47 0.92
N PRO A 105 -7.30 17.93 2.13
CA PRO A 105 -6.34 18.29 3.17
C PRO A 105 -5.58 17.11 3.82
N TYR A 106 -6.04 15.86 3.68
CA TYR A 106 -5.40 14.69 4.31
C TYR A 106 -4.08 14.29 3.67
N PHE A 107 -3.88 14.60 2.39
CA PHE A 107 -2.66 14.22 1.67
C PHE A 107 -1.88 15.42 1.15
N THR A 108 -2.56 16.54 0.84
CA THR A 108 -1.89 17.67 0.21
C THR A 108 -0.88 18.38 1.10
N LYS A 109 -1.33 18.87 2.26
CA LYS A 109 -0.44 19.54 3.23
C LYS A 109 0.56 18.59 3.89
N PRO A 110 0.18 17.35 4.28
CA PRO A 110 1.15 16.48 4.94
C PRO A 110 2.32 16.11 4.03
N TRP A 111 2.09 15.79 2.75
CA TRP A 111 3.18 15.28 1.92
C TRP A 111 3.15 15.69 0.44
N ALA A 112 1.98 15.90 -0.18
CA ALA A 112 1.94 16.09 -1.64
C ALA A 112 2.61 17.38 -2.09
N THR A 113 2.42 18.49 -1.34
CA THR A 113 3.03 19.78 -1.68
C THR A 113 4.54 19.84 -1.45
N SER A 114 5.08 18.93 -0.64
CA SER A 114 6.51 18.77 -0.34
C SER A 114 7.15 17.57 -1.05
N SER A 115 6.40 16.92 -1.94
CA SER A 115 6.83 15.71 -2.64
C SER A 115 8.12 15.92 -3.45
N PRO A 116 9.04 14.94 -3.47
CA PRO A 116 10.30 15.00 -4.24
C PRO A 116 10.09 14.85 -5.75
N GLY A 117 8.86 14.58 -6.19
CA GLY A 117 8.50 14.46 -7.59
C GLY A 117 7.03 14.79 -7.86
N PRO A 118 6.60 14.71 -9.13
CA PRO A 118 5.27 15.14 -9.54
C PRO A 118 4.17 14.29 -8.89
N VAL A 119 3.08 14.95 -8.50
CA VAL A 119 1.90 14.33 -7.90
C VAL A 119 0.69 14.61 -8.77
N TYR A 120 -0.02 13.57 -9.19
CA TYR A 120 -1.22 13.66 -10.00
C TYR A 120 -2.45 13.20 -9.22
N MET A 121 -3.47 14.06 -9.15
CA MET A 121 -4.77 13.67 -8.60
C MET A 121 -5.63 13.02 -9.66
N ASN A 122 -5.93 11.75 -9.48
CA ASN A 122 -6.81 11.01 -10.36
C ASN A 122 -8.23 10.99 -9.78
N THR A 123 -9.17 11.65 -10.45
CA THR A 123 -10.52 11.85 -9.92
C THR A 123 -11.59 11.97 -11.02
N ASP A 124 -12.83 11.65 -10.65
CA ASP A 124 -14.03 11.92 -11.44
C ASP A 124 -14.68 13.27 -11.08
N LEU A 125 -14.01 14.09 -10.26
CA LEU A 125 -14.42 15.46 -9.95
C LEU A 125 -13.83 16.46 -10.93
N ASP A 126 -14.69 17.20 -11.61
CA ASP A 126 -14.28 18.21 -12.59
C ASP A 126 -14.91 19.58 -12.26
N THR A 127 -14.36 20.27 -11.27
CA THR A 127 -14.89 21.58 -10.82
C THR A 127 -13.82 22.68 -10.86
N PRO A 128 -14.21 23.95 -11.12
CA PRO A 128 -13.28 25.08 -11.05
C PRO A 128 -12.61 25.22 -9.68
N GLU A 129 -13.32 24.89 -8.61
CA GLU A 129 -12.80 24.89 -7.24
C GLU A 129 -11.63 23.93 -7.08
N LEU A 130 -11.78 22.66 -7.49
CA LEU A 130 -10.71 21.69 -7.40
C LEU A 130 -9.51 22.10 -8.28
N ARG A 131 -9.75 22.57 -9.52
CA ARG A 131 -8.66 23.05 -10.39
C ARG A 131 -7.86 24.17 -9.75
N THR A 132 -8.55 25.13 -9.13
CA THR A 132 -7.90 26.25 -8.44
C THR A 132 -7.04 25.76 -7.27
N LEU A 133 -7.53 24.79 -6.49
CA LEU A 133 -6.75 24.21 -5.40
C LEU A 133 -5.51 23.47 -5.90
N VAL A 134 -5.68 22.60 -6.89
CA VAL A 134 -4.60 21.82 -7.51
C VAL A 134 -3.52 22.73 -8.09
N GLU A 135 -3.92 23.75 -8.85
CA GLU A 135 -3.00 24.71 -9.46
C GLU A 135 -2.25 25.52 -8.40
N ARG A 136 -2.95 26.00 -7.36
CA ARG A 136 -2.35 26.73 -6.23
C ARG A 136 -1.25 25.90 -5.54
N ASP A 137 -1.48 24.60 -5.41
CA ASP A 137 -0.61 23.70 -4.67
C ASP A 137 0.50 23.08 -5.56
N GLY A 138 0.56 23.47 -6.84
CA GLY A 138 1.58 22.97 -7.79
C GLY A 138 1.41 21.50 -8.17
N LEU A 139 0.20 20.97 -8.05
CA LEU A 139 -0.12 19.56 -8.29
C LEU A 139 -0.69 19.36 -9.70
N GLY A 140 -0.63 18.14 -10.22
CA GLY A 140 -1.31 17.74 -11.45
C GLY A 140 -2.72 17.22 -11.19
N ILE A 141 -3.62 17.36 -12.17
CA ILE A 141 -4.96 16.74 -12.13
C ILE A 141 -5.20 15.92 -13.39
N VAL A 142 -5.74 14.72 -13.19
CA VAL A 142 -6.16 13.79 -14.23
C VAL A 142 -7.64 13.50 -14.01
N THR A 143 -8.47 14.20 -14.78
CA THR A 143 -9.91 13.99 -14.76
C THR A 143 -10.27 12.78 -15.63
N MET A 144 -10.60 11.65 -15.00
CA MET A 144 -11.05 10.47 -15.74
C MET A 144 -12.57 10.52 -15.97
N SER A 145 -12.97 11.40 -16.88
CA SER A 145 -14.37 11.51 -17.29
C SER A 145 -14.81 10.27 -18.09
N GLY A 146 -15.86 9.60 -17.63
CA GLY A 146 -16.47 8.46 -18.34
C GLY A 146 -15.97 7.06 -17.96
N GLU A 147 -15.01 6.93 -17.05
CA GLU A 147 -14.56 5.62 -16.56
C GLU A 147 -15.60 5.03 -15.56
N PRO A 148 -16.14 3.81 -15.74
CA PRO A 148 -17.43 3.46 -15.13
C PRO A 148 -17.40 3.12 -13.64
N SER A 149 -16.23 2.94 -13.02
CA SER A 149 -16.16 2.57 -11.60
C SER A 149 -14.81 2.90 -10.97
N PRO A 150 -14.74 3.42 -9.72
CA PRO A 150 -13.51 3.52 -8.93
C PRO A 150 -12.66 2.24 -8.96
N HIS A 151 -13.34 1.09 -9.00
CA HIS A 151 -12.81 -0.27 -9.10
C HIS A 151 -11.96 -0.59 -10.33
N ARG A 152 -11.86 0.31 -11.32
CA ARG A 152 -10.93 0.17 -12.45
C ARG A 152 -9.87 1.27 -12.49
N ARG A 153 -10.12 2.37 -11.76
CA ARG A 153 -9.30 3.58 -11.84
C ARG A 153 -7.92 3.39 -11.27
N PHE A 154 -7.76 2.55 -10.25
CA PHE A 154 -6.46 2.27 -9.63
C PHE A 154 -5.46 1.64 -10.62
N TYR A 155 -5.93 0.77 -11.51
CA TYR A 155 -5.08 0.23 -12.58
C TYR A 155 -4.77 1.29 -13.65
N PHE A 156 -5.79 2.00 -14.15
CA PHE A 156 -5.58 3.00 -15.20
C PHE A 156 -4.73 4.19 -14.77
N MET A 157 -4.87 4.66 -13.52
CA MET A 157 -4.01 5.73 -12.99
C MET A 157 -2.53 5.28 -12.91
N THR A 158 -2.28 3.98 -12.73
CA THR A 158 -0.93 3.42 -12.71
C THR A 158 -0.29 3.54 -14.09
N LEU A 159 -1.03 3.18 -15.14
CA LEU A 159 -0.57 3.31 -16.52
C LEU A 159 -0.44 4.78 -16.96
N ASP A 160 -1.42 5.64 -16.65
CA ASP A 160 -1.36 7.08 -16.96
C ASP A 160 -0.16 7.75 -16.27
N LEU A 161 0.16 7.37 -15.03
CA LEU A 161 1.35 7.88 -14.35
C LEU A 161 2.65 7.51 -15.09
N TYR A 162 2.74 6.29 -15.63
CA TYR A 162 3.89 5.86 -16.42
C TYR A 162 4.01 6.56 -17.76
N GLU A 163 2.88 6.82 -18.43
CA GLU A 163 2.87 7.58 -19.68
C GLU A 163 3.30 9.03 -19.48
N ARG A 164 2.93 9.65 -18.34
CA ARG A 164 3.32 11.02 -17.99
C ARG A 164 4.77 11.12 -17.56
N GLU A 165 5.23 10.16 -16.77
CA GLU A 165 6.55 10.18 -16.14
C GLU A 165 7.38 8.94 -16.54
N PRO A 166 7.67 8.72 -17.85
CA PRO A 166 8.36 7.50 -18.32
C PRO A 166 9.82 7.38 -17.83
N ASP A 167 10.38 8.49 -17.33
CA ASP A 167 11.74 8.57 -16.82
C ASP A 167 11.85 8.42 -15.29
N ALA A 168 10.74 8.26 -14.57
CA ALA A 168 10.77 7.97 -13.15
C ALA A 168 11.37 6.57 -12.87
N ASP A 169 12.01 6.45 -11.71
CA ASP A 169 12.54 5.18 -11.19
C ASP A 169 11.44 4.39 -10.46
N TRP A 170 10.52 5.11 -9.81
CA TRP A 170 9.48 4.57 -8.95
C TRP A 170 8.13 5.26 -9.15
N TYR A 171 7.07 4.46 -9.13
CA TYR A 171 5.69 4.88 -9.39
C TYR A 171 4.84 4.53 -8.18
N VAL A 172 4.28 5.53 -7.50
CA VAL A 172 3.57 5.37 -6.22
C VAL A 172 2.09 5.69 -6.43
N MET A 173 1.22 4.75 -6.06
CA MET A 173 -0.23 4.94 -6.09
C MET A 173 -0.81 4.80 -4.68
N VAL A 174 -1.67 5.74 -4.31
CA VAL A 174 -2.31 5.81 -3.00
C VAL A 174 -3.76 6.31 -3.11
N ASP A 175 -4.57 6.05 -2.09
CA ASP A 175 -5.89 6.67 -1.93
C ASP A 175 -5.80 8.09 -1.32
N ASP A 176 -6.86 8.89 -1.51
CA ASP A 176 -6.98 10.29 -1.08
C ASP A 176 -7.06 10.54 0.45
N ASP A 177 -7.03 9.49 1.25
CA ASP A 177 -6.96 9.52 2.72
C ASP A 177 -5.78 8.71 3.28
N CYS A 178 -4.75 8.55 2.46
CA CYS A 178 -3.45 8.02 2.82
C CYS A 178 -2.44 9.14 3.13
N VAL A 179 -1.71 8.98 4.24
CA VAL A 179 -0.58 9.85 4.60
C VAL A 179 0.71 9.09 4.31
N LEU A 180 1.54 9.65 3.42
CA LEU A 180 2.88 9.13 3.14
C LEU A 180 3.93 9.81 4.01
N PHE A 181 4.85 9.03 4.56
CA PHE A 181 6.04 9.50 5.24
C PHE A 181 7.18 9.58 4.22
N ILE A 182 7.30 10.72 3.53
CA ILE A 182 8.11 10.85 2.31
C ILE A 182 9.58 10.50 2.53
N ASP A 183 10.18 10.97 3.62
CA ASP A 183 11.57 10.65 3.92
C ASP A 183 11.81 9.15 4.11
N ASN A 184 10.90 8.46 4.80
CA ASN A 184 10.99 7.02 5.01
C ASN A 184 10.80 6.27 3.69
N LEU A 185 9.87 6.72 2.85
CA LEU A 185 9.69 6.20 1.49
C LEU A 185 10.97 6.40 0.66
N MET A 186 11.55 7.59 0.65
CA MET A 186 12.75 7.89 -0.13
C MET A 186 13.96 7.08 0.34
N ASN A 187 14.11 6.87 1.66
CA ASN A 187 15.13 6.01 2.24
C ASN A 187 14.93 4.53 1.84
N LEU A 188 13.69 4.04 1.85
CA LEU A 188 13.38 2.70 1.35
C LEU A 188 13.77 2.55 -0.14
N LEU A 189 13.39 3.52 -0.97
CA LEU A 189 13.60 3.48 -2.42
C LEU A 189 15.06 3.79 -2.83
N SER A 190 15.86 4.38 -1.94
CA SER A 190 17.29 4.59 -2.19
C SER A 190 18.09 3.28 -2.15
N ASP A 191 17.63 2.30 -1.38
CA ASP A 191 18.34 1.03 -1.19
C ASP A 191 18.03 -0.01 -2.27
N LEU A 192 17.06 0.29 -3.14
CA LEU A 192 16.52 -0.65 -4.14
C LEU A 192 16.90 -0.25 -5.57
N ASP A 193 17.08 -1.26 -6.43
CA ASP A 193 17.35 -1.12 -7.86
C ASP A 193 16.04 -0.98 -8.65
N PRO A 194 15.73 0.19 -9.25
CA PRO A 194 14.50 0.36 -10.02
C PRO A 194 14.48 -0.43 -11.34
N HIS A 195 15.63 -0.98 -11.77
CA HIS A 195 15.73 -1.84 -12.94
C HIS A 195 15.40 -3.30 -12.64
N GLN A 196 15.20 -3.66 -11.38
CA GLN A 196 14.60 -4.94 -11.01
C GLN A 196 13.07 -4.78 -10.94
N PRO A 197 12.28 -5.71 -11.51
CA PRO A 197 10.83 -5.67 -11.39
C PRO A 197 10.41 -5.88 -9.94
N MET A 198 9.77 -4.88 -9.34
CA MET A 198 9.26 -4.94 -7.97
C MET A 198 7.86 -4.33 -7.89
N TYR A 199 6.97 -5.02 -7.17
CA TYR A 199 5.70 -4.50 -6.70
C TYR A 199 5.74 -4.47 -5.17
N ILE A 200 5.88 -3.28 -4.60
CA ILE A 200 6.16 -3.07 -3.18
C ILE A 200 4.91 -2.49 -2.51
N GLY A 201 4.62 -2.94 -1.29
CA GLY A 201 3.59 -2.35 -0.45
C GLY A 201 3.27 -3.23 0.75
N GLY A 202 2.10 -3.02 1.36
CA GLY A 202 1.65 -3.76 2.54
C GLY A 202 0.41 -4.58 2.26
N ALA A 203 0.37 -5.80 2.80
CA ALA A 203 -0.89 -6.51 2.97
C ALA A 203 -1.72 -5.84 4.07
N SER A 204 -3.04 -5.97 4.04
CA SER A 204 -3.89 -5.46 5.12
C SER A 204 -3.56 -6.16 6.44
N GLU A 205 -3.52 -5.39 7.52
CA GLU A 205 -3.44 -5.97 8.87
C GLU A 205 -4.74 -6.67 9.27
N ASN A 206 -5.77 -6.58 8.44
CA ASN A 206 -7.03 -7.27 8.60
C ASN A 206 -7.00 -8.66 7.92
N THR A 207 -7.05 -9.73 8.71
CA THR A 207 -7.00 -11.12 8.23
C THR A 207 -8.19 -11.50 7.36
N ILE A 208 -9.36 -10.87 7.53
CA ILE A 208 -10.52 -11.08 6.64
C ILE A 208 -10.26 -10.44 5.27
N ALA A 209 -9.64 -9.26 5.25
CA ALA A 209 -9.29 -8.60 4.00
C ALA A 209 -8.24 -9.42 3.24
N VAL A 210 -7.17 -9.85 3.91
CA VAL A 210 -6.14 -10.73 3.33
C VAL A 210 -6.73 -12.07 2.88
N GLY A 211 -7.65 -12.66 3.66
CA GLY A 211 -8.32 -13.91 3.27
C GLY A 211 -9.23 -13.77 2.04
N ARG A 212 -9.68 -12.55 1.71
CA ARG A 212 -10.54 -12.29 0.55
C ARG A 212 -9.77 -11.89 -0.70
N HIS A 213 -8.78 -11.02 -0.55
CA HIS A 213 -8.07 -10.39 -1.67
C HIS A 213 -6.65 -10.96 -1.85
N GLY A 214 -6.16 -11.71 -0.86
CA GLY A 214 -4.85 -12.31 -0.86
C GLY A 214 -3.74 -11.39 -0.36
N TRP A 215 -2.49 -11.84 -0.56
CA TRP A 215 -1.29 -11.07 -0.23
C TRP A 215 -0.90 -10.20 -1.42
N MET A 216 -1.18 -8.90 -1.31
CA MET A 216 -0.92 -7.88 -2.33
C MET A 216 -0.60 -6.54 -1.65
N ALA A 217 -0.15 -5.54 -2.41
CA ALA A 217 -0.14 -4.17 -1.90
C ALA A 217 -1.57 -3.64 -1.93
N PHE A 218 -2.17 -3.47 -0.76
CA PHE A 218 -3.50 -2.86 -0.67
C PHE A 218 -3.40 -1.37 -0.98
N GLY A 219 -4.30 -0.89 -1.85
CA GLY A 219 -4.19 0.44 -2.45
C GLY A 219 -4.25 1.60 -1.45
N GLY A 220 -5.03 1.45 -0.39
CA GLY A 220 -5.15 2.46 0.69
C GLY A 220 -3.86 2.62 1.48
N GLY A 221 -3.18 1.51 1.77
CA GLY A 221 -1.84 1.48 2.34
C GLY A 221 -0.78 1.95 1.35
N GLY A 222 -1.07 1.96 0.06
CA GLY A 222 -0.17 2.43 -0.98
C GLY A 222 0.60 1.29 -1.66
N ALA A 223 0.81 1.47 -2.96
CA ALA A 223 1.51 0.55 -3.83
C ALA A 223 2.63 1.27 -4.57
N VAL A 224 3.80 0.63 -4.70
CA VAL A 224 4.94 1.15 -5.44
C VAL A 224 5.36 0.15 -6.51
N LEU A 225 5.50 0.59 -7.76
CA LEU A 225 6.12 -0.20 -8.82
C LEU A 225 7.45 0.41 -9.24
N SER A 226 8.43 -0.45 -9.46
CA SER A 226 9.69 -0.04 -10.08
C SER A 226 9.52 0.27 -11.57
N LYS A 227 10.48 0.99 -12.15
CA LYS A 227 10.55 1.24 -13.59
C LYS A 227 10.47 -0.05 -14.41
N ALA A 228 11.22 -1.08 -14.04
CA ALA A 228 11.18 -2.36 -14.73
C ALA A 228 9.82 -3.08 -14.60
N ALA A 229 9.14 -2.93 -13.45
CA ALA A 229 7.80 -3.46 -13.28
C ALA A 229 6.78 -2.75 -14.17
N MET A 230 6.84 -1.41 -14.25
CA MET A 230 5.98 -0.63 -15.16
C MET A 230 6.21 -0.95 -16.62
N GLN A 231 7.46 -1.17 -17.04
CA GLN A 231 7.79 -1.63 -18.38
C GLN A 231 7.12 -2.96 -18.72
N ARG A 232 7.14 -3.95 -17.81
CA ARG A 232 6.46 -5.23 -17.99
C ARG A 232 4.94 -5.04 -18.03
N LEU A 233 4.38 -4.28 -17.10
CA LEU A 233 2.94 -4.02 -17.00
C LEU A 233 2.39 -3.35 -18.27
N SER A 234 3.10 -2.34 -18.79
CA SER A 234 2.69 -1.61 -20.01
C SER A 234 2.63 -2.48 -21.27
N GLN A 235 3.31 -3.63 -21.30
CA GLN A 235 3.35 -4.54 -22.45
C GLN A 235 2.14 -5.47 -22.52
N LEU A 236 1.37 -5.63 -21.43
CA LEU A 236 0.19 -6.50 -21.42
C LEU A 236 -0.98 -5.96 -22.25
N GLY A 237 -0.98 -4.67 -22.58
CA GLY A 237 -2.14 -3.99 -23.16
C GLY A 237 -3.11 -3.50 -22.05
N PRO A 238 -3.49 -2.21 -22.02
CA PRO A 238 -4.28 -1.65 -20.93
C PRO A 238 -5.66 -2.30 -20.76
N MET A 239 -6.27 -2.80 -21.85
CA MET A 239 -7.57 -3.45 -21.78
C MET A 239 -7.50 -4.96 -21.63
N ASP A 240 -6.44 -5.60 -22.09
CA ASP A 240 -6.37 -7.06 -22.16
C ASP A 240 -6.34 -7.67 -20.76
N CYS A 241 -5.47 -7.18 -19.87
CA CYS A 241 -5.48 -7.64 -18.47
C CYS A 241 -6.83 -7.38 -17.77
N MET A 242 -7.42 -6.21 -17.99
CA MET A 242 -8.68 -5.84 -17.34
C MET A 242 -9.85 -6.74 -17.75
N LEU A 243 -9.83 -7.24 -18.99
CA LEU A 243 -10.82 -8.16 -19.51
C LEU A 243 -10.65 -9.59 -18.98
N ASP A 244 -9.41 -9.98 -18.66
CA ASP A 244 -9.12 -11.29 -18.09
C ASP A 244 -9.57 -11.41 -16.62
N HIS A 245 -9.66 -10.29 -15.89
CA HIS A 245 -10.04 -10.24 -14.47
C HIS A 245 -11.36 -9.50 -14.22
N LEU A 246 -12.37 -9.69 -15.08
CA LEU A 246 -13.67 -9.02 -14.95
C LEU A 246 -14.44 -9.37 -13.67
N ASP A 247 -14.20 -10.54 -13.10
CA ASP A 247 -14.80 -11.05 -11.86
C ASP A 247 -14.23 -10.40 -10.60
N VAL A 248 -13.02 -9.83 -10.68
CA VAL A 248 -12.40 -9.09 -9.58
C VAL A 248 -13.09 -7.75 -9.36
N PHE A 249 -13.38 -7.40 -8.11
CA PHE A 249 -14.07 -6.15 -7.77
C PHE A 249 -13.14 -5.04 -7.26
N GLY A 250 -12.08 -5.36 -6.51
CA GLY A 250 -11.14 -4.34 -5.99
C GLY A 250 -10.31 -3.69 -7.10
N GLY A 251 -10.06 -2.38 -7.02
CA GLY A 251 -9.23 -1.70 -8.03
C GLY A 251 -7.74 -1.99 -7.87
N ASP A 252 -7.29 -1.99 -6.62
CA ASP A 252 -5.97 -2.47 -6.20
C ASP A 252 -5.82 -3.99 -6.40
N GLU A 253 -6.87 -4.76 -6.14
CA GLU A 253 -6.92 -6.20 -6.44
C GLU A 253 -6.72 -6.46 -7.94
N LYS A 254 -7.38 -5.70 -8.81
CA LYS A 254 -7.16 -5.78 -10.26
C LYS A 254 -5.72 -5.43 -10.64
N LEU A 255 -5.16 -4.38 -10.05
CA LEU A 255 -3.74 -4.05 -10.27
C LEU A 255 -2.85 -5.23 -9.88
N SER A 256 -3.08 -5.84 -8.70
CA SER A 256 -2.32 -7.02 -8.25
C SER A 256 -2.38 -8.17 -9.25
N MET A 257 -3.57 -8.45 -9.81
CA MET A 257 -3.74 -9.48 -10.84
C MET A 257 -2.96 -9.13 -12.13
N CYS A 258 -3.00 -7.88 -12.57
CA CYS A 258 -2.23 -7.45 -13.75
C CYS A 258 -0.72 -7.46 -13.53
N VAL A 259 -0.28 -7.12 -12.33
CA VAL A 259 1.13 -7.22 -11.92
C VAL A 259 1.59 -8.69 -11.93
N PHE A 260 0.72 -9.60 -11.49
CA PHE A 260 0.96 -11.03 -11.57
C PHE A 260 1.06 -11.51 -13.03
N ASP A 261 0.16 -11.09 -13.91
CA ASP A 261 0.21 -11.44 -15.33
C ASP A 261 1.47 -10.88 -16.00
N ALA A 262 1.93 -9.72 -15.55
CA ALA A 262 3.18 -9.08 -15.96
C ALA A 262 4.43 -9.75 -15.37
N ARG A 263 4.25 -10.80 -14.55
CA ARG A 263 5.33 -11.58 -13.91
C ARG A 263 6.23 -10.69 -13.05
N VAL A 264 5.63 -9.80 -12.27
CA VAL A 264 6.34 -8.93 -11.32
C VAL A 264 6.12 -9.46 -9.91
N PRO A 265 7.17 -9.74 -9.11
CA PRO A 265 7.03 -10.24 -7.75
C PRO A 265 6.47 -9.21 -6.77
N PHE A 266 5.61 -9.66 -5.86
CA PHE A 266 5.19 -8.87 -4.70
C PHE A 266 6.27 -8.90 -3.61
N THR A 267 6.60 -7.71 -3.10
CA THR A 267 7.61 -7.44 -2.06
C THR A 267 6.93 -6.72 -0.88
N PRO A 268 6.48 -7.45 0.15
CA PRO A 268 5.81 -6.85 1.30
C PRO A 268 6.80 -6.07 2.16
N VAL A 269 6.42 -4.84 2.52
CA VAL A 269 7.16 -3.97 3.44
C VAL A 269 6.23 -3.59 4.58
N ALA A 270 6.64 -3.92 5.80
CA ALA A 270 5.80 -3.79 7.01
C ALA A 270 5.36 -2.36 7.33
N GLY A 271 6.06 -1.34 6.82
CA GLY A 271 5.75 0.06 7.04
C GLY A 271 4.57 0.61 6.22
N PHE A 272 4.01 -0.17 5.29
CA PHE A 272 2.82 0.24 4.56
C PHE A 272 1.58 -0.22 5.31
N HIS A 273 0.85 0.71 5.94
CA HIS A 273 -0.27 0.38 6.81
C HIS A 273 -1.63 0.67 6.16
N GLN A 274 -2.34 -0.39 5.77
CA GLN A 274 -3.69 -0.32 5.19
C GLN A 274 -4.72 0.10 6.25
N MET A 275 -4.55 -0.29 7.52
CA MET A 275 -5.37 0.22 8.64
C MET A 275 -6.88 0.19 8.36
N ASP A 276 -7.42 -0.97 7.98
CA ASP A 276 -8.87 -1.20 7.80
C ASP A 276 -9.61 -1.22 9.16
N ILE A 277 -9.50 -0.10 9.89
CA ILE A 277 -10.00 0.13 11.25
C ILE A 277 -10.81 1.42 11.32
N LYS A 278 -11.62 1.57 12.37
CA LYS A 278 -12.45 2.74 12.66
C LYS A 278 -12.43 3.06 14.15
N GLY A 279 -12.62 4.33 14.49
CA GLY A 279 -12.63 4.81 15.88
C GLY A 279 -11.22 5.06 16.43
N ASP A 280 -11.01 4.81 17.71
CA ASP A 280 -9.74 5.09 18.40
C ASP A 280 -8.60 4.19 17.90
N ALA A 281 -7.74 4.74 17.05
CA ALA A 281 -6.57 4.07 16.49
C ALA A 281 -5.37 3.97 17.44
N SER A 282 -5.47 4.49 18.66
CA SER A 282 -4.28 4.66 19.50
C SER A 282 -3.58 3.35 19.87
N GLY A 283 -4.32 2.32 20.25
CA GLY A 283 -3.74 1.00 20.50
C GLY A 283 -3.07 0.41 19.27
N PHE A 284 -3.60 0.68 18.07
CA PHE A 284 -3.04 0.23 16.80
C PHE A 284 -1.73 0.97 16.50
N ILE A 285 -1.70 2.28 16.65
CA ILE A 285 -0.49 3.09 16.45
C ILE A 285 0.60 2.70 17.47
N GLU A 286 0.24 2.59 18.75
CA GLU A 286 1.18 2.25 19.81
C GLU A 286 1.71 0.81 19.72
N GLY A 287 0.92 -0.11 19.16
CA GLY A 287 1.22 -1.54 19.19
C GLY A 287 1.65 -2.13 17.85
N VAL A 288 1.15 -1.63 16.72
CA VAL A 288 1.36 -2.18 15.37
C VAL A 288 2.30 -1.28 14.58
N VAL A 289 1.92 -0.01 14.37
CA VAL A 289 2.73 0.97 13.63
C VAL A 289 4.10 1.14 14.30
N SER A 290 4.15 1.02 15.63
CA SER A 290 5.39 1.09 16.42
C SER A 290 6.44 0.01 16.16
N GLN A 291 6.08 -1.06 15.44
CA GLN A 291 6.96 -2.20 15.20
C GLN A 291 7.81 -2.05 13.93
N SER A 292 7.51 -1.06 13.08
CA SER A 292 8.20 -0.81 11.82
C SER A 292 8.49 0.67 11.62
N ILE A 293 9.38 0.99 10.67
CA ILE A 293 9.49 2.36 10.15
C ILE A 293 8.29 2.56 9.23
N PRO A 294 7.35 3.47 9.54
CA PRO A 294 6.17 3.63 8.73
C PRO A 294 6.50 4.39 7.45
N ILE A 295 5.97 3.88 6.35
CA ILE A 295 6.01 4.45 5.00
C ILE A 295 4.69 5.14 4.69
N SER A 296 3.58 4.56 5.16
CA SER A 296 2.25 5.11 4.96
C SER A 296 1.28 4.69 6.07
N MET A 297 0.24 5.49 6.24
CA MET A 297 -0.91 5.16 7.10
C MET A 297 -2.21 5.57 6.42
N HIS A 298 -3.20 4.70 6.52
CA HIS A 298 -4.59 4.87 6.08
C HIS A 298 -5.49 4.67 7.33
N HIS A 299 -6.80 4.75 7.37
CA HIS A 299 -7.75 5.56 6.63
C HIS A 299 -8.10 6.76 7.53
N PHE A 300 -7.36 7.87 7.48
CA PHE A 300 -7.44 8.97 8.48
C PHE A 300 -8.85 9.55 8.65
N GLY A 301 -9.68 9.52 7.60
CA GLY A 301 -11.06 10.00 7.64
C GLY A 301 -12.04 9.16 8.46
N ALA A 302 -11.65 7.97 8.95
CA ALA A 302 -12.50 7.06 9.71
C ALA A 302 -12.05 6.84 11.16
N LEU A 303 -10.95 7.50 11.54
CA LEU A 303 -10.40 7.44 12.89
C LEU A 303 -11.05 8.53 13.76
N ASP A 304 -11.17 8.25 15.05
CA ASP A 304 -11.43 9.31 16.04
C ASP A 304 -10.28 10.32 16.03
N GLN A 305 -10.49 11.50 16.60
CA GLN A 305 -9.43 12.52 16.69
C GLN A 305 -8.21 11.94 17.41
N MET A 306 -7.08 11.89 16.71
CA MET A 306 -5.83 11.33 17.25
C MET A 306 -5.19 12.24 18.30
N TYR A 307 -5.28 13.55 18.06
CA TYR A 307 -4.80 14.60 18.97
C TYR A 307 -5.98 15.45 19.41
N PRO A 308 -6.04 15.84 20.69
CA PRO A 308 -7.06 16.78 21.14
C PRO A 308 -6.96 18.11 20.40
N HIS A 309 -8.11 18.72 20.12
CA HIS A 309 -8.25 20.00 19.40
C HIS A 309 -7.67 20.06 17.99
N MET A 310 -7.16 18.95 17.46
CA MET A 310 -6.71 18.86 16.07
C MET A 310 -7.69 18.01 15.25
N SER A 311 -7.93 18.44 14.02
CA SER A 311 -8.50 17.60 12.99
C SER A 311 -7.52 16.49 12.59
N ASN A 312 -8.03 15.38 12.03
CA ASN A 312 -7.15 14.31 11.53
C ASN A 312 -6.24 14.78 10.39
N SER A 313 -6.60 15.84 9.65
CA SER A 313 -5.71 16.45 8.66
C SER A 313 -4.55 17.22 9.29
N GLU A 314 -4.77 17.91 10.42
CA GLU A 314 -3.69 18.55 11.18
C GLU A 314 -2.79 17.51 11.85
N ALA A 315 -3.41 16.46 12.41
CA ALA A 315 -2.71 15.30 12.94
C ALA A 315 -1.79 14.65 11.90
N ALA A 316 -2.26 14.49 10.66
CA ALA A 316 -1.46 13.97 9.55
C ALA A 316 -0.21 14.82 9.27
N VAL A 317 -0.34 16.16 9.28
CA VAL A 317 0.82 17.06 9.13
C VAL A 317 1.82 16.86 10.27
N VAL A 318 1.35 16.77 11.52
CA VAL A 318 2.24 16.55 12.68
C VAL A 318 2.97 15.21 12.56
N LEU A 319 2.27 14.15 12.19
CA LEU A 319 2.86 12.82 12.04
C LEU A 319 3.89 12.78 10.91
N GLU A 320 3.57 13.33 9.74
CA GLU A 320 4.47 13.35 8.59
C GLU A 320 5.75 14.15 8.91
N THR A 321 5.60 15.39 9.37
CA THR A 321 6.74 16.28 9.64
C THR A 321 7.64 15.78 10.77
N SER A 322 7.07 15.03 11.71
CA SER A 322 7.83 14.45 12.83
C SER A 322 8.50 13.12 12.47
N SER A 323 8.22 12.54 11.30
CA SER A 323 8.73 11.22 10.89
C SER A 323 10.17 11.25 10.34
N MET A 324 10.70 12.42 9.99
CA MET A 324 12.06 12.58 9.43
C MET A 324 13.11 11.93 10.36
N GLY A 325 13.67 10.79 9.93
CA GLY A 325 14.75 10.08 10.63
C GLY A 325 14.42 9.62 12.06
N SER A 326 13.14 9.59 12.46
CA SER A 326 12.78 9.53 13.88
C SER A 326 12.08 8.23 14.28
N ASN A 327 12.38 7.82 15.51
CA ASN A 327 11.72 6.74 16.21
C ASN A 327 10.26 7.12 16.62
N LEU A 328 9.55 8.08 15.97
CA LEU A 328 8.25 8.64 16.45
C LEU A 328 7.26 7.57 16.92
N PHE A 329 7.14 6.50 16.15
CA PHE A 329 6.24 5.41 16.48
C PHE A 329 6.88 4.36 17.37
N ARG A 330 8.20 4.35 17.55
CA ARG A 330 8.87 3.38 18.42
C ARG A 330 8.37 3.54 19.85
N ARG A 331 7.94 2.41 20.40
CA ARG A 331 7.47 2.33 21.77
C ARG A 331 8.58 1.91 22.71
N ALA A 332 8.70 2.65 23.82
CA ALA A 332 9.51 2.30 24.97
C ALA A 332 8.59 2.08 26.18
N VAL A 333 8.82 1.01 26.94
CA VAL A 333 8.07 0.71 28.15
C VAL A 333 9.05 0.43 29.27
N GLY A 334 8.81 0.98 30.45
CA GLY A 334 9.67 0.78 31.61
C GLY A 334 9.00 1.09 32.93
N HIS A 335 9.75 0.87 34.00
CA HIS A 335 9.39 1.30 35.35
C HIS A 335 10.26 2.47 35.74
N LEU A 336 9.63 3.51 36.29
CA LEU A 336 10.33 4.72 36.71
C LEU A 336 9.77 5.16 38.06
N PRO A 337 10.62 5.54 39.03
CA PRO A 337 10.18 6.29 40.20
C PRO A 337 9.81 7.72 39.77
N LEU A 338 8.59 8.16 40.08
CA LEU A 338 8.14 9.53 39.90
C LEU A 338 7.89 10.17 41.27
N LEU A 339 8.31 11.42 41.43
CA LEU A 339 7.99 12.21 42.62
C LEU A 339 6.63 12.88 42.42
N ILE A 340 5.62 12.45 43.16
CA ILE A 340 4.28 13.03 43.12
C ILE A 340 4.00 13.61 44.51
N ASN A 341 3.80 14.93 44.60
CA ASN A 341 3.57 15.65 45.86
C ASN A 341 4.64 15.36 46.95
N GLY A 342 5.91 15.30 46.56
CA GLY A 342 7.03 15.02 47.46
C GLY A 342 7.16 13.57 47.91
N SER A 343 6.34 12.66 47.39
CA SER A 343 6.43 11.22 47.64
C SER A 343 6.87 10.48 46.38
N GLU A 344 7.82 9.56 46.51
CA GLU A 344 8.26 8.71 45.40
C GLU A 344 7.24 7.60 45.15
N VAL A 345 6.75 7.51 43.93
CA VAL A 345 5.79 6.51 43.46
C VAL A 345 6.41 5.78 42.28
N ASN A 346 6.51 4.46 42.37
CA ASN A 346 6.92 3.64 41.25
C ASN A 346 5.76 3.49 40.26
N VAL A 347 5.95 3.99 39.04
CA VAL A 347 4.97 3.87 37.97
C VAL A 347 5.48 2.99 36.85
N THR A 348 4.53 2.45 36.07
CA THR A 348 4.85 1.92 34.74
C THR A 348 4.59 3.02 33.72
N ILE A 349 5.53 3.23 32.80
CA ILE A 349 5.43 4.22 31.74
C ILE A 349 5.52 3.54 30.38
N SER A 350 4.65 3.92 29.46
CA SER A 350 4.74 3.58 28.04
C SER A 350 4.82 4.88 27.24
N VAL A 351 5.89 5.05 26.48
CA VAL A 351 6.09 6.19 25.60
C VAL A 351 6.19 5.69 24.17
N VAL A 352 5.33 6.22 23.32
CA VAL A 352 5.47 6.17 21.87
C VAL A 352 6.02 7.51 21.47
N ASN A 353 7.29 7.51 21.04
CA ASN A 353 8.18 8.67 20.95
C ASN A 353 7.48 9.94 20.45
N GLY A 354 7.03 10.81 21.35
CA GLY A 354 6.38 12.08 21.00
C GLY A 354 4.96 11.99 20.44
N PHE A 355 4.37 10.79 20.31
CA PHE A 355 2.95 10.62 20.02
C PHE A 355 2.14 10.55 21.32
N ARG A 356 2.49 9.61 22.21
CA ARG A 356 1.69 9.34 23.40
C ARG A 356 2.50 8.83 24.58
N VAL A 357 2.20 9.35 25.77
CA VAL A 357 2.75 8.92 27.06
C VAL A 357 1.61 8.40 27.92
N LYS A 358 1.69 7.14 28.34
CA LYS A 358 0.75 6.55 29.31
C LYS A 358 1.45 6.24 30.62
N LEU A 359 0.84 6.63 31.73
CA LEU A 359 1.32 6.43 33.09
C LEU A 359 0.33 5.57 33.88
N TRP A 360 0.80 4.43 34.37
CA TRP A 360 0.02 3.56 35.26
C TRP A 360 0.54 3.68 36.69
N PRO A 361 -0.33 3.95 37.67
CA PRO A 361 0.04 4.12 39.08
C PRO A 361 0.44 2.80 39.76
N GLN A 362 0.40 1.67 39.06
CA GLN A 362 0.75 0.34 39.57
C GLN A 362 1.80 -0.34 38.68
N PHE A 363 2.56 -1.26 39.30
CA PHE A 363 3.54 -2.09 38.62
C PHE A 363 2.83 -3.13 37.75
N ASP A 364 2.84 -2.94 36.43
CA ASP A 364 2.30 -3.91 35.47
C ASP A 364 3.44 -4.76 34.88
N TYR A 365 3.18 -6.02 34.58
CA TYR A 365 4.18 -6.86 33.92
C TYR A 365 4.50 -6.34 32.51
N LEU A 366 5.78 -6.19 32.15
CA LEU A 366 6.18 -5.72 30.81
C LEU A 366 5.59 -6.57 29.67
N SER A 367 5.33 -7.85 29.91
CA SER A 367 4.66 -8.76 28.98
C SER A 367 3.23 -8.33 28.62
N LYS A 368 2.55 -7.54 29.46
CA LYS A 368 1.26 -6.93 29.15
C LYS A 368 1.36 -6.04 27.92
N PHE A 369 2.43 -5.26 27.81
CA PHE A 369 2.64 -4.29 26.74
C PHE A 369 3.12 -4.92 25.44
N ALA A 370 3.62 -6.16 25.48
CA ALA A 370 3.88 -6.94 24.26
C ALA A 370 2.60 -7.21 23.44
N ARG A 371 1.42 -7.11 24.06
CA ARG A 371 0.12 -7.25 23.40
C ARG A 371 -0.44 -5.89 22.97
N VAL A 372 -1.13 -5.88 21.84
CA VAL A 372 -1.73 -4.68 21.25
C VAL A 372 -3.06 -4.39 21.94
N GLU A 373 -3.24 -3.16 22.40
CA GLU A 373 -4.48 -2.73 23.05
C GLU A 373 -5.60 -2.56 22.03
N HIS A 374 -6.69 -3.30 22.15
CA HIS A 374 -7.77 -3.24 21.17
C HIS A 374 -8.72 -2.07 21.45
N THR A 375 -8.38 -0.88 20.94
CA THR A 375 -9.14 0.38 21.10
C THR A 375 -10.07 0.71 19.94
N TRP A 376 -9.89 0.05 18.79
CA TRP A 376 -10.60 0.36 17.54
C TRP A 376 -11.71 -0.66 17.24
N SER A 377 -12.42 -0.44 16.13
CA SER A 377 -13.33 -1.41 15.51
C SER A 377 -12.88 -1.73 14.09
N SER A 378 -13.17 -2.95 13.61
CA SER A 378 -12.79 -3.40 12.26
C SER A 378 -13.71 -2.79 11.18
N TRP A 379 -13.14 -2.48 10.01
CA TRP A 379 -13.90 -2.07 8.83
C TRP A 379 -14.83 -3.19 8.33
N TYR A 380 -14.35 -4.43 8.37
CA TYR A 380 -15.11 -5.62 8.03
C TYR A 380 -15.91 -6.09 9.23
N ARG A 381 -17.24 -6.18 9.08
CA ARG A 381 -18.11 -6.82 10.08
C ARG A 381 -17.89 -8.32 10.03
N ALA A 382 -17.31 -8.88 11.10
CA ALA A 382 -17.39 -10.31 11.33
C ALA A 382 -18.81 -10.69 11.78
N SER A 383 -19.35 -11.80 11.27
CA SER A 383 -20.44 -12.49 11.94
C SER A 383 -19.87 -13.10 13.22
N VAL A 384 -19.98 -12.35 14.34
CA VAL A 384 -19.73 -12.78 15.72
C VAL A 384 -18.27 -13.19 16.04
N GLY A 385 -17.57 -12.36 16.83
CA GLY A 385 -16.30 -12.69 17.49
C GLY A 385 -15.04 -12.43 16.64
N SER A 386 -14.32 -11.34 16.96
CA SER A 386 -12.85 -11.11 16.82
C SER A 386 -12.05 -11.45 15.54
N GLY A 387 -12.62 -12.07 14.50
CA GLY A 387 -11.88 -12.73 13.42
C GLY A 387 -11.07 -11.85 12.45
N ALA A 388 -11.21 -10.53 12.52
CA ALA A 388 -10.64 -9.62 11.54
C ALA A 388 -9.17 -9.25 11.78
N MET A 389 -8.64 -9.45 12.99
CA MET A 389 -7.25 -9.11 13.33
C MET A 389 -6.58 -10.18 14.18
N GLU A 390 -6.93 -11.45 13.96
CA GLU A 390 -6.42 -12.60 14.75
C GLU A 390 -4.91 -12.83 14.61
N SER A 391 -4.28 -12.25 13.59
CA SER A 391 -2.81 -12.24 13.46
C SER A 391 -2.14 -11.40 14.56
N MET A 392 -2.87 -10.51 15.22
CA MET A 392 -2.37 -9.67 16.31
C MET A 392 -2.61 -10.33 17.67
N SER A 393 -1.58 -10.30 18.52
CA SER A 393 -1.75 -10.64 19.93
C SER A 393 -2.45 -9.49 20.68
N LEU A 394 -3.79 -9.49 20.69
CA LEU A 394 -4.62 -8.44 21.28
C LEU A 394 -4.77 -8.57 22.81
N ARG A 395 -4.97 -7.43 23.47
CA ARG A 395 -5.48 -7.31 24.85
C ARG A 395 -6.69 -6.34 24.88
N PRO A 396 -7.61 -6.47 25.85
CA PRO A 396 -8.71 -5.52 26.00
C PRO A 396 -8.20 -4.07 26.16
N ALA A 397 -8.99 -3.10 25.69
CA ALA A 397 -8.78 -1.70 26.03
C ALA A 397 -8.79 -1.51 27.54
N GLU A 398 -7.86 -0.70 28.05
CA GLU A 398 -7.80 -0.37 29.46
C GLU A 398 -9.02 0.50 29.85
N PRO A 399 -9.63 0.29 31.02
CA PRO A 399 -10.75 1.11 31.47
C PRO A 399 -10.37 2.59 31.53
N LYS A 400 -11.26 3.49 31.08
CA LYS A 400 -11.04 4.94 31.21
C LYS A 400 -10.76 5.30 32.68
N GLY A 401 -9.67 6.03 32.92
CA GLY A 401 -9.20 6.42 34.26
C GLY A 401 -8.24 5.44 34.94
N SER A 402 -7.93 4.29 34.33
CA SER A 402 -6.92 3.35 34.86
C SER A 402 -5.47 3.78 34.59
N TYR A 403 -5.29 4.77 33.72
CA TYR A 403 -4.01 5.40 33.40
C TYR A 403 -4.24 6.87 33.06
N GLN A 404 -3.22 7.68 33.28
CA GLN A 404 -3.14 9.02 32.69
C GLN A 404 -2.49 8.91 31.32
N SER A 405 -3.00 9.67 30.34
CA SER A 405 -2.47 9.67 28.99
C SER A 405 -2.30 11.08 28.49
N TYR A 406 -1.12 11.33 27.93
CA TYR A 406 -0.74 12.62 27.39
C TYR A 406 -0.35 12.46 25.92
N THR A 407 -0.77 13.41 25.11
CA THR A 407 -0.43 13.48 23.70
C THR A 407 0.47 14.69 23.50
N TRP A 408 1.64 14.46 22.90
CA TRP A 408 2.64 15.51 22.66
C TRP A 408 2.52 16.01 21.23
N THR A 409 2.57 17.32 21.06
CA THR A 409 2.68 17.95 19.74
C THR A 409 3.78 19.00 19.78
N LYS A 410 4.15 19.53 18.61
CA LYS A 410 5.04 20.69 18.53
C LYS A 410 4.49 21.93 19.25
N GLU A 411 3.19 21.96 19.54
CA GLU A 411 2.46 23.10 20.11
C GLU A 411 2.22 22.97 21.62
N GLY A 412 2.36 21.76 22.19
CA GLY A 412 2.19 21.55 23.63
C GLY A 412 1.94 20.09 24.04
N VAL A 413 1.60 19.90 25.33
CA VAL A 413 1.22 18.61 25.92
C VAL A 413 -0.26 18.68 26.29
N TYR A 414 -1.02 17.67 25.89
CA TYR A 414 -2.48 17.63 26.08
C TYR A 414 -2.88 16.36 26.83
N GLU A 415 -3.82 16.45 27.76
CA GLU A 415 -4.45 15.27 28.35
C GLU A 415 -5.34 14.56 27.32
N ALA A 416 -5.64 13.27 27.53
CA ALA A 416 -6.39 12.45 26.59
C ALA A 416 -7.85 12.89 26.37
N ASP A 417 -8.42 13.67 27.28
CA ASP A 417 -9.74 14.33 27.17
C ASP A 417 -9.67 15.73 26.55
N GLY A 418 -8.45 16.24 26.33
CA GLY A 418 -8.16 17.47 25.60
C GLY A 418 -7.94 18.69 26.46
N ASP A 419 -7.96 18.58 27.78
CA ASP A 419 -7.55 19.72 28.59
C ASP A 419 -6.04 20.00 28.40
N LEU A 420 -5.69 21.28 28.26
CA LEU A 420 -4.29 21.71 28.14
C LEU A 420 -3.62 21.44 29.49
N PHE A 421 -2.70 20.48 29.53
CA PHE A 421 -1.91 20.25 30.72
C PHE A 421 -0.66 21.12 30.66
N GLY A 422 -0.50 22.01 31.63
CA GLY A 422 0.63 22.94 31.75
C GLY A 422 1.96 22.24 32.11
N ILE A 423 2.37 21.21 31.38
CA ILE A 423 3.74 20.70 31.45
C ILE A 423 4.59 21.61 30.56
N THR A 424 5.42 22.46 31.18
CA THR A 424 6.28 23.40 30.43
C THR A 424 7.55 22.78 29.86
N GLY A 425 7.73 21.46 29.99
CA GLY A 425 8.78 20.75 29.26
C GLY A 425 9.04 19.32 29.71
N VAL A 426 9.30 18.46 28.73
CA VAL A 426 10.07 17.23 28.88
C VAL A 426 11.24 17.36 27.93
N SER A 427 12.45 17.51 28.47
CA SER A 427 13.65 17.47 27.64
C SER A 427 14.06 16.01 27.45
N VAL A 428 13.96 15.51 26.22
CA VAL A 428 14.68 14.30 25.80
C VAL A 428 16.08 14.74 25.43
N ARG A 429 17.02 14.66 26.37
CA ARG A 429 18.45 14.80 26.04
C ARG A 429 18.97 13.44 25.60
N GLU A 430 19.60 13.36 24.43
CA GLU A 430 20.54 12.27 24.18
C GLU A 430 21.59 12.32 25.28
N GLY A 431 21.57 11.33 26.16
CA GLY A 431 22.57 11.23 27.22
C GLY A 431 23.94 11.04 26.59
N GLN A 432 24.81 12.06 26.69
CA GLN A 432 26.24 11.81 26.62
C GLN A 432 26.58 10.81 27.72
N CYS A 433 27.00 9.63 27.30
CA CYS A 433 27.19 8.46 28.14
C CYS A 433 28.04 8.76 29.38
N GLY A 434 27.55 8.36 30.54
CA GLY A 434 28.40 8.00 31.67
C GLY A 434 28.92 6.58 31.51
N GLY A 435 29.95 6.39 30.68
CA GLY A 435 30.75 5.14 30.56
C GLY A 435 30.60 4.38 29.23
N TRP A 436 31.73 3.93 28.65
CA TRP A 436 31.87 3.49 27.25
C TRP A 436 31.65 1.99 26.99
N SER A 437 31.13 1.65 25.80
CA SER A 437 31.92 0.91 24.80
C SER A 437 31.39 1.11 23.38
N VAL A 438 32.32 1.24 22.42
CA VAL A 438 32.13 1.26 20.96
C VAL A 438 31.92 -0.17 20.47
N CYS A 439 31.11 -0.39 19.43
CA CYS A 439 31.38 -1.43 18.42
C CYS A 439 30.77 -1.07 17.06
N ASP A 440 31.59 -1.09 16.01
CA ASP A 440 31.23 -1.65 14.71
C ASP A 440 30.62 -3.05 14.92
N GLY A 441 29.33 -3.10 15.24
CA GLY A 441 28.62 -4.33 15.63
C GLY A 441 28.15 -4.33 17.09
N VAL A 442 27.16 -3.48 17.37
CA VAL A 442 26.21 -3.48 18.50
C VAL A 442 26.78 -3.51 19.93
N VAL A 443 26.64 -2.38 20.63
CA VAL A 443 26.50 -2.30 22.10
C VAL A 443 25.40 -1.27 22.41
N THR A 444 24.30 -1.72 23.03
CA THR A 444 23.14 -0.91 23.41
C THR A 444 23.12 -0.61 24.91
N ARG A 445 22.84 0.64 25.28
CA ARG A 445 22.12 1.02 26.51
C ARG A 445 21.61 2.46 26.40
N SER A 446 20.45 2.65 25.76
CA SER A 446 19.79 3.97 25.77
C SER A 446 18.76 3.97 26.89
N VAL A 447 19.11 4.59 28.03
CA VAL A 447 18.12 4.95 29.05
C VAL A 447 17.40 6.19 28.54
N LEU A 448 16.11 6.07 28.25
CA LEU A 448 15.26 7.23 27.97
C LEU A 448 15.07 8.01 29.28
N SER A 449 15.85 9.06 29.49
CA SER A 449 15.63 10.01 30.59
C SER A 449 14.58 11.03 30.16
N ILE A 450 13.35 10.86 30.63
CA ILE A 450 12.29 11.87 30.59
C ILE A 450 12.52 12.75 31.81
N MET A 451 13.18 13.90 31.64
CA MET A 451 13.20 14.93 32.68
C MET A 451 11.91 15.74 32.58
N VAL A 452 10.97 15.50 33.49
CA VAL A 452 9.83 16.41 33.75
C VAL A 452 10.35 17.51 34.67
N ASP A 453 10.26 18.77 34.24
CA ASP A 453 10.62 19.92 35.08
C ASP A 453 9.50 20.21 36.09
N TRP A 454 9.64 19.68 37.30
CA TRP A 454 8.64 19.75 38.37
C TRP A 454 8.49 21.14 38.99
N ASP A 455 9.46 22.06 38.81
CA ASP A 455 9.37 23.43 39.34
C ASP A 455 8.35 24.29 38.56
N SER A 456 7.83 23.76 37.45
CA SER A 456 6.88 24.43 36.56
C SER A 456 5.44 23.89 36.61
N VAL A 457 5.20 22.82 37.37
CA VAL A 457 3.87 22.22 37.54
C VAL A 457 3.18 22.85 38.75
N THR A 458 2.40 23.91 38.52
CA THR A 458 1.47 24.43 39.55
C THR A 458 0.11 23.74 39.41
N VAL A 459 -0.33 23.06 40.49
CA VAL A 459 -1.67 22.48 40.66
C VAL A 459 -2.73 23.57 40.76
#